data_AF-A0A0N4VHA9-F1
#
_entry.id   AF-A0A0N4VHA9-F1
#
_cell.length_a   1.000
_cell.length_b   1.000
_cell.length_c   1.000
_cell.angle_alpha   90.00
_cell.angle_beta   90.00
_cell.angle_gamma   90.00
#
_symmetry.space_group_name_H-M   'P 1'
#
loop_
_entity.id
_entity.type
_entity.pdbx_description
1 polymer ?
#
loop_
_entity_poly.entity_id
_entity_poly.type
_entity_poly.pdbx_seq_one_letter_code
_entity_poly.pdbx_strand_id
1 'polypeptide(L)'
;MRSITEANGGKRPPSAADLPLRREAATNRLLVEIAQFAAFPHLVWAIWCFKQAEDFPIDASEHDFYEDGFDRMALYYKRKSDMLRYLKRE
;
A
#
# COMPACT_ATOMS: atom_id res chain seq x y z
N MET A 1 -12.83 -4.22 19.47
CA MET A 1 -11.44 -4.57 19.83
C MET A 1 -11.17 -4.69 21.33
N ARG A 2 -11.98 -4.10 22.25
CA ARG A 2 -11.83 -4.39 23.69
C ARG A 2 -12.07 -5.87 24.02
N SER A 3 -13.05 -6.53 23.39
CA SER A 3 -13.40 -7.92 23.76
C SER A 3 -12.37 -9.00 23.41
N ILE A 4 -11.63 -8.90 22.30
CA ILE A 4 -10.72 -9.99 21.87
C ILE A 4 -9.42 -9.98 22.68
N THR A 5 -8.89 -8.79 22.99
CA THR A 5 -7.63 -8.67 23.74
C THR A 5 -7.84 -8.93 25.24
N GLU A 6 -8.98 -8.55 25.81
CA GLU A 6 -9.36 -8.88 27.19
C GLU A 6 -9.62 -10.39 27.35
N ALA A 7 -10.25 -11.05 26.38
CA ALA A 7 -10.48 -12.50 26.40
C ALA A 7 -9.19 -13.35 26.33
N ASN A 8 -8.10 -12.82 25.76
CA ASN A 8 -6.79 -13.48 25.68
C ASN A 8 -5.80 -13.05 26.78
N GLY A 9 -6.30 -12.54 27.92
CA GLY A 9 -5.45 -12.13 29.04
C GLY A 9 -4.53 -10.95 28.71
N GLY A 10 -4.94 -10.08 27.79
CA GLY A 10 -4.15 -8.94 27.32
C GLY A 10 -3.06 -9.27 26.30
N LYS A 11 -2.85 -10.55 25.95
CA LYS A 11 -1.81 -10.95 24.99
C LYS A 11 -2.26 -10.73 23.56
N ARG A 12 -1.48 -9.93 22.83
CA ARG A 12 -1.68 -9.68 21.39
C ARG A 12 -1.05 -10.80 20.55
N PRO A 13 -1.57 -11.07 19.35
CA PRO A 13 -0.87 -11.94 18.42
C PRO A 13 0.51 -11.34 18.11
N PRO A 14 1.54 -12.18 17.86
CA PRO A 14 2.91 -11.70 17.61
C PRO A 14 2.99 -10.65 16.49
N SER A 15 2.13 -10.76 15.47
CA SER A 15 2.04 -9.84 14.34
C SER A 15 1.52 -8.43 14.68
N ALA A 16 1.02 -8.22 15.90
CA ALA A 16 0.50 -6.93 16.37
C ALA A 16 1.06 -6.55 17.75
N ALA A 17 2.11 -7.23 18.20
CA ALA A 17 2.67 -7.08 19.54
C ALA A 17 3.32 -5.71 19.76
N ASP A 18 3.82 -5.09 18.69
CA ASP A 18 4.47 -3.79 18.70
C ASP A 18 3.50 -2.61 18.59
N LEU A 19 2.25 -2.83 18.18
CA LEU A 19 1.26 -1.76 18.09
C LEU A 19 0.93 -1.16 19.49
N PRO A 20 0.63 0.15 19.57
CA PRO A 20 0.14 0.76 20.80
C PRO A 20 -1.14 0.11 21.37
N LEU A 21 -1.31 0.14 22.69
CA LEU A 21 -2.54 -0.34 23.37
C LEU A 21 -3.75 0.53 23.05
N ARG A 22 -3.54 1.85 22.96
CA ARG A 22 -4.58 2.82 22.62
C ARG A 22 -4.92 2.70 21.14
N ARG A 23 -6.21 2.49 20.84
CA ARG A 23 -6.73 2.33 19.47
C ARG A 23 -6.27 3.45 18.54
N GLU A 24 -6.44 4.70 18.96
CA GLU A 24 -6.09 5.87 18.14
C GLU A 24 -4.59 5.92 17.81
N ALA A 25 -3.73 5.66 18.80
CA ALA A 25 -2.29 5.58 18.58
C ALA A 25 -1.90 4.42 17.65
N ALA A 26 -2.56 3.27 17.76
CA ALA A 26 -2.36 2.14 16.86
C ALA A 26 -2.83 2.44 15.43
N THR A 27 -3.98 3.08 15.27
CA THR A 27 -4.49 3.51 13.96
C THR A 27 -3.55 4.52 13.31
N ASN A 28 -3.09 5.53 14.04
CA ASN A 28 -2.15 6.52 13.51
C ASN A 28 -0.82 5.87 13.10
N ARG A 29 -0.30 4.95 13.91
CA ARG A 29 0.91 4.20 13.56
C ARG A 29 0.74 3.40 12.27
N LEU A 30 -0.36 2.66 12.13
CA LEU A 30 -0.66 1.88 10.92
C LEU A 30 -0.82 2.78 9.69
N LEU A 31 -1.47 3.93 9.82
CA LEU A 31 -1.62 4.88 8.71
C LEU A 31 -0.26 5.40 8.24
N VAL A 32 0.64 5.71 9.18
CA VAL A 32 2.02 6.12 8.86
C VAL A 32 2.75 4.98 8.15
N GLU A 33 2.70 3.76 8.70
CA GLU A 33 3.36 2.58 8.13
C GLU A 33 2.85 2.28 6.70
N ILE A 34 1.54 2.28 6.48
CA ILE A 34 0.95 2.06 5.14
C ILE A 34 1.36 3.18 4.17
N ALA A 35 1.41 4.43 4.62
CA ALA A 35 1.80 5.56 3.77
C ALA A 35 3.23 5.43 3.23
N GLN A 36 4.13 4.74 3.94
CA GLN A 36 5.50 4.47 3.48
C GLN A 36 5.49 3.62 2.20
N PHE A 37 4.53 2.71 2.07
CA PHE A 37 4.43 1.82 0.93
C PHE A 37 3.57 2.38 -0.20
N ALA A 38 2.96 3.55 -0.06
CA ALA A 38 1.94 4.04 -1.00
C ALA A 38 2.41 4.11 -2.47
N ALA A 39 3.70 4.33 -2.73
CA ALA A 39 4.24 4.33 -4.09
C ALA A 39 4.32 2.91 -4.68
N PHE A 40 4.63 1.90 -3.87
CA PHE A 40 4.96 0.55 -4.35
C PHE A 40 3.81 -0.14 -5.10
N PRO A 41 2.56 -0.18 -4.60
CA PRO A 41 1.44 -0.77 -5.32
C PRO A 41 1.23 -0.13 -6.70
N HIS A 42 1.40 1.19 -6.81
CA HIS A 42 1.25 1.88 -8.10
C HIS A 42 2.29 1.40 -9.12
N LEU A 43 3.53 1.14 -8.71
CA LEU A 43 4.54 0.59 -9.62
C LEU A 43 4.20 -0.83 -10.07
N VAL A 44 3.75 -1.69 -9.13
CA VAL A 44 3.36 -3.07 -9.44
C VAL A 44 2.19 -3.08 -10.43
N TRP A 45 1.17 -2.26 -10.18
CA TRP A 45 0.02 -2.15 -11.06
C TRP A 45 0.37 -1.57 -12.42
N ALA A 46 1.25 -0.55 -12.49
CA ALA A 46 1.72 -0.02 -13.77
C ALA A 46 2.37 -1.10 -14.64
N ILE A 47 3.27 -1.91 -14.06
CA ILE A 47 3.93 -3.02 -14.76
C ILE A 47 2.89 -4.05 -15.22
N TRP A 48 1.93 -4.38 -14.35
CA TRP A 48 0.85 -5.30 -14.71
C TRP A 48 0.02 -4.78 -15.86
N CYS A 49 -0.38 -3.49 -15.86
CA CYS A 49 -1.16 -2.89 -16.95
C CYS A 49 -0.39 -2.91 -18.27
N PHE A 50 0.90 -2.55 -18.27
CA PHE A 50 1.71 -2.64 -19.50
C PHE A 50 1.83 -4.09 -20.01
N LYS A 51 1.90 -5.07 -19.10
CA LYS A 51 1.87 -6.47 -19.53
C LYS A 51 0.52 -6.87 -20.12
N GLN A 52 -0.58 -6.42 -19.53
CA GLN A 52 -1.92 -6.66 -20.08
C GLN A 52 -2.10 -6.00 -21.45
N ALA A 53 -1.54 -4.82 -21.67
CA ALA A 53 -1.63 -4.12 -22.96
C ALA A 53 -0.97 -4.89 -24.13
N GLU A 54 0.00 -5.77 -23.84
CA GLU A 54 0.59 -6.67 -24.85
C GLU A 54 -0.39 -7.78 -25.26
N ASP A 55 -1.14 -8.31 -24.30
CA ASP A 55 -2.06 -9.45 -24.50
C ASP A 55 -3.46 -8.99 -24.93
N PHE A 56 -3.86 -7.77 -24.54
CA PHE A 56 -5.16 -7.15 -24.80
C PHE A 56 -4.98 -5.73 -25.35
N PRO A 57 -4.66 -5.58 -26.65
CA PRO A 57 -4.60 -4.27 -27.30
C PRO A 57 -5.90 -3.48 -27.13
N ILE A 58 -5.84 -2.15 -27.23
CA ILE A 58 -7.00 -1.24 -27.05
C ILE A 58 -8.18 -1.62 -27.94
N ASP A 59 -7.93 -2.13 -29.15
CA ASP A 59 -8.98 -2.55 -30.08
C ASP A 59 -9.62 -3.91 -29.71
N ALA A 60 -9.05 -4.64 -28.75
CA ALA A 60 -9.46 -5.98 -28.31
C ALA A 60 -10.03 -5.99 -26.88
N SER A 61 -10.02 -4.88 -26.15
CA SER A 61 -10.60 -4.80 -24.80
C SER A 61 -11.30 -3.46 -24.55
N GLU A 62 -12.36 -3.47 -23.73
CA GLU A 62 -13.07 -2.26 -23.32
C GLU A 62 -12.26 -1.36 -22.36
N HIS A 63 -11.04 -1.76 -22.03
CA HIS A 63 -10.21 -1.12 -21.01
C HIS A 63 -8.83 -0.75 -21.57
N ASP A 64 -8.50 0.54 -21.56
CA ASP A 64 -7.18 1.02 -21.98
C ASP A 64 -6.13 0.76 -20.88
N PHE A 65 -5.53 -0.43 -20.93
CA PHE A 65 -4.44 -0.81 -20.04
C PHE A 65 -3.20 0.07 -20.21
N TYR A 66 -2.99 0.68 -21.37
CA TYR A 66 -1.83 1.54 -21.60
C TYR A 66 -2.01 2.86 -20.83
N GLU A 67 -3.18 3.48 -20.94
CA GLU A 67 -3.54 4.69 -20.20
C GLU A 67 -3.53 4.47 -18.68
N ASP A 68 -4.18 3.41 -18.17
CA ASP A 68 -4.15 3.11 -16.73
C ASP A 68 -2.72 2.86 -16.24
N GLY A 69 -1.88 2.18 -17.03
CA GLY A 69 -0.46 1.99 -16.72
C GLY A 69 0.29 3.31 -16.51
N PHE A 70 0.05 4.31 -17.36
CA PHE A 70 0.64 5.65 -17.20
C PHE A 70 0.10 6.40 -15.98
N ASP A 71 -1.21 6.33 -15.74
CA ASP A 71 -1.82 6.93 -14.55
C ASP A 71 -1.22 6.34 -13.25
N ARG A 72 -1.03 5.02 -13.22
CA ARG A 72 -0.33 4.35 -12.11
C ARG A 72 1.12 4.82 -11.99
N MET A 73 1.86 4.95 -13.08
CA MET A 73 3.22 5.49 -13.02
C MET A 73 3.25 6.93 -12.49
N ALA A 74 2.32 7.79 -12.91
CA ALA A 74 2.23 9.16 -12.41
C ALA A 74 2.01 9.18 -10.88
N LEU A 75 1.11 8.32 -10.39
CA LEU A 75 0.88 8.15 -8.95
C LEU A 75 2.11 7.60 -8.22
N TYR A 76 2.84 6.66 -8.82
CA TYR A 76 4.12 6.19 -8.28
C TYR A 76 5.10 7.35 -8.10
N TYR A 77 5.35 8.15 -9.14
CA TYR A 77 6.29 9.27 -9.05
C TYR A 77 5.84 10.34 -8.05
N LYS A 78 4.53 10.61 -7.98
CA LYS A 78 3.95 11.52 -6.98
C LYS A 78 4.23 11.08 -5.54
N ARG A 79 4.16 9.77 -5.27
CA ARG A 79 4.35 9.18 -3.92
C ARG A 79 5.78 8.72 -3.64
N LYS A 80 6.65 8.67 -4.66
CA LYS A 80 8.03 8.17 -4.57
C LYS A 80 8.84 8.94 -3.54
N SER A 81 8.74 10.27 -3.51
CA SER A 81 9.46 11.11 -2.56
C SER A 81 9.06 10.79 -1.11
N ASP A 82 7.78 10.61 -0.84
CA ASP A 82 7.28 10.24 0.48
C ASP A 82 7.81 8.87 0.93
N MET A 83 7.79 7.86 0.06
CA MET A 83 8.37 6.55 0.34
C MET A 83 9.88 6.63 0.64
N LEU A 84 10.64 7.38 -0.18
CA LEU A 84 12.09 7.49 -0.03
C LEU A 84 12.51 8.16 1.28
N ARG A 85 11.67 9.02 1.88
CA ARG A 85 11.94 9.62 3.21
C ARG A 85 12.04 8.56 4.31
N TYR A 86 11.36 7.43 4.16
CA TYR A 86 11.41 6.35 5.16
C TYR A 86 12.56 5.36 4.93
N LEU A 87 13.12 5.31 3.71
CA LEU A 87 14.29 4.50 3.37
C LEU A 87 15.62 5.19 3.74
N LYS A 88 15.64 6.53 3.72
CA LYS A 88 16.76 7.33 4.19
C LYS A 88 16.72 7.41 5.72
N ARG A 89 17.08 6.32 6.39
CA ARG A 89 17.52 6.37 7.78
C ARG A 89 18.99 6.78 7.78
N GLU A 90 19.26 8.02 8.16
CA GLU A 90 20.51 8.41 8.84
C GLU A 90 20.25 8.41 10.34
#